data_AF-A0A9E3XAP1-F1
#
_entry.id   AF-A0A9E3XAP1-F1
#
_cell.length_a   1.000
_cell.length_b   1.000
_cell.length_c   1.000
_cell.angle_alpha   90.00
_cell.angle_beta   90.00
_cell.angle_gamma   90.00
#
_symmetry.space_group_name_H-M   'P 1'
#
loop_
_entity.id
_entity.type
_entity.pdbx_description
1 polymer ?
#
loop_
_entity_poly.entity_id
_entity_poly.type
_entity_poly.pdbx_seq_one_letter_code
_entity_poly.pdbx_strand_id
1 'polypeptide(L)'
;MKLHLWKILWLVGLLVVWNSALIGGGEMQIAYQVAWAQPNSHYFDVTVTVTNPGAGPTAFRIPAWRPGRYRIENYTRNVIQFAAADGAGATLNFRKLDKDTWEV
;
A
#
# COMPACT_ATOMS: atom_id res chain seq x y z
N MET A 1 59.30 5.31 -13.56
CA MET A 1 58.25 4.56 -12.86
C MET A 1 56.92 5.31 -13.03
N LYS A 2 56.21 5.07 -14.14
CA LYS A 2 55.00 5.84 -14.52
C LYS A 2 53.80 5.28 -13.76
N LEU A 3 53.37 6.00 -12.72
CA LEU A 3 52.17 5.69 -11.97
C LEU A 3 50.94 5.95 -12.87
N HIS A 4 50.17 4.90 -13.17
CA HIS A 4 48.99 4.98 -14.02
C HIS A 4 47.81 5.68 -13.30
N LEU A 5 47.85 7.02 -13.23
CA LEU A 5 46.76 7.86 -12.68
C LEU A 5 45.39 7.60 -13.33
N TRP A 6 45.38 7.14 -14.59
CA TRP A 6 44.18 6.66 -15.30
C TRP A 6 43.39 5.63 -14.48
N LYS A 7 44.06 4.71 -13.78
CA LYS A 7 43.39 3.56 -13.13
C LYS A 7 42.55 3.99 -11.93
N ILE A 8 42.91 5.11 -11.29
CA ILE A 8 42.18 5.69 -10.15
C ILE A 8 40.90 6.39 -10.62
N LEU A 9 40.91 7.03 -11.80
CA LEU A 9 39.73 7.65 -12.40
C LEU A 9 38.64 6.62 -12.77
N TRP A 10 39.03 5.43 -13.22
CA TRP A 10 38.09 4.32 -13.46
C TRP A 10 37.52 3.72 -12.17
N LEU A 11 38.27 3.73 -11.06
CA LEU A 11 37.80 3.19 -9.77
C LEU A 11 36.83 4.14 -9.06
N VAL A 12 37.01 5.46 -9.17
CA VAL A 12 36.09 6.44 -8.58
C VAL A 12 34.76 6.48 -9.35
N GLY A 13 34.80 6.39 -10.69
CA GLY A 13 33.58 6.30 -11.51
C GLY A 13 32.77 5.03 -11.25
N LEU A 14 33.41 3.90 -10.95
CA LEU A 14 32.74 2.64 -10.64
C LEU A 14 32.07 2.65 -9.25
N LEU A 15 32.60 3.41 -8.29
CA LEU A 15 32.05 3.51 -6.94
C LEU A 15 30.78 4.37 -6.87
N VAL A 16 30.63 5.35 -7.79
CA VAL A 16 29.44 6.22 -7.87
C VAL A 16 28.25 5.49 -8.49
N VAL A 17 28.48 4.55 -9.41
CA VAL A 17 27.42 3.81 -10.11
C VAL A 17 26.86 2.64 -9.28
N TRP A 18 27.59 2.14 -8.27
CA TRP A 18 27.08 1.08 -7.39
C TRP A 18 25.95 1.57 -6.46
N ASN A 19 25.94 2.85 -6.09
CA ASN A 19 25.08 3.35 -5.01
C ASN A 19 23.59 3.50 -5.40
N SER A 20 23.25 3.38 -6.70
CA SER A 20 21.88 3.53 -7.19
C SER A 20 20.96 2.36 -6.83
N ALA A 21 21.51 1.24 -6.37
CA ALA A 21 20.74 0.05 -5.97
C ALA A 21 20.20 0.13 -4.52
N LEU A 22 20.52 1.17 -3.75
CA LEU A 22 20.10 1.30 -2.34
C LEU A 22 18.83 2.12 -2.12
N ILE A 23 18.26 2.73 -3.16
CA ILE A 23 16.93 3.37 -3.06
C ILE A 23 15.88 2.34 -3.48
N GLY A 24 15.74 1.30 -2.67
CA GLY A 24 14.71 0.28 -2.80
C GLY A 24 13.34 0.80 -2.39
N GLY A 25 12.80 1.75 -3.15
CA GLY A 25 11.36 2.04 -3.11
C GLY A 25 10.67 1.11 -4.08
N GLY A 26 10.34 -0.11 -3.63
CA GLY A 26 9.52 -1.00 -4.45
C GLY A 26 8.19 -0.33 -4.79
N GLU A 27 7.64 -0.59 -5.97
CA GLU A 27 6.33 -0.06 -6.34
C GLU A 27 5.29 -0.45 -5.29
N MET A 28 4.36 0.47 -4.99
CA MET A 28 3.23 0.17 -4.13
C MET A 28 2.37 -0.89 -4.81
N GLN A 29 2.17 -2.01 -4.12
CA GLN A 29 1.31 -3.09 -4.62
C GLN A 29 0.12 -3.26 -3.70
N ILE A 30 -1.05 -3.47 -4.29
CA ILE A 30 -2.29 -3.68 -3.55
C ILE A 30 -2.88 -5.02 -3.97
N ALA A 31 -3.05 -5.91 -3.00
CA ALA A 31 -3.72 -7.19 -3.17
C ALA A 31 -5.06 -7.18 -2.43
N TYR A 32 -6.08 -7.75 -3.05
CA TYR A 32 -7.41 -7.90 -2.48
C TYR A 32 -7.74 -9.38 -2.35
N GLN A 33 -8.16 -9.79 -1.16
CA GLN A 33 -8.73 -11.10 -0.92
C GLN A 33 -10.18 -10.93 -0.49
N VAL A 34 -11.07 -11.67 -1.15
CA VAL A 34 -12.49 -11.75 -0.79
C VAL A 34 -12.77 -13.20 -0.40
N ALA A 35 -13.15 -13.41 0.85
CA ALA A 35 -13.50 -14.71 1.38
C ALA A 35 -14.97 -14.71 1.82
N TRP A 36 -15.57 -15.91 1.78
CA TRP A 36 -16.94 -16.13 2.23
C TRP A 36 -16.94 -17.19 3.32
N ALA A 37 -16.47 -16.81 4.52
CA ALA A 37 -16.29 -17.76 5.62
C ALA A 37 -17.61 -18.41 6.07
N GLN A 38 -18.74 -17.70 5.92
CA GLN A 38 -20.07 -18.19 6.30
C GLN A 38 -21.07 -17.94 5.16
N PRO A 39 -21.28 -18.92 4.26
CA PRO A 39 -22.12 -18.75 3.07
C PRO A 39 -23.52 -18.18 3.34
N ASN A 40 -24.15 -18.58 4.44
CA ASN A 40 -25.52 -18.17 4.76
C ASN A 40 -25.63 -16.81 5.49
N SER A 41 -24.51 -16.15 5.80
CA SER A 41 -24.50 -14.92 6.58
C SER A 41 -24.73 -13.65 5.75
N HIS A 42 -24.61 -13.75 4.41
CA HIS A 42 -24.56 -12.61 3.49
C HIS A 42 -23.40 -11.63 3.74
N TYR A 43 -22.39 -12.02 4.52
CA TYR A 43 -21.17 -11.24 4.72
C TYR A 43 -19.99 -11.82 3.96
N PHE A 44 -19.08 -10.94 3.56
CA PHE A 44 -17.80 -11.28 2.98
C PHE A 44 -16.68 -10.71 3.86
N ASP A 45 -15.64 -11.50 4.05
CA ASP A 45 -14.40 -11.02 4.64
C ASP A 45 -13.55 -10.45 3.51
N VAL A 46 -13.23 -9.16 3.62
CA VAL A 46 -12.42 -8.45 2.61
C VAL A 46 -11.13 -8.01 3.26
N THR A 47 -10.01 -8.53 2.75
CA THR A 47 -8.67 -8.14 3.19
C THR A 47 -7.98 -7.35 2.09
N VAL A 48 -7.41 -6.20 2.45
CA VAL A 48 -6.57 -5.38 1.57
C VAL A 48 -5.15 -5.42 2.13
N THR A 49 -4.21 -5.92 1.32
CA THR A 49 -2.79 -5.94 1.68
C THR A 49 -2.06 -4.92 0.81
N VAL A 50 -1.37 -3.97 1.46
CA VAL A 50 -0.56 -2.95 0.78
C VAL A 50 0.92 -3.25 1.04
N THR A 51 1.67 -3.52 -0.02
CA THR A 51 3.13 -3.71 0.03
C THR A 51 3.81 -2.43 -0.43
N ASN A 52 4.90 -2.05 0.26
CA ASN A 52 5.58 -0.77 0.05
C ASN A 52 4.62 0.43 0.13
N PRO A 53 3.83 0.58 1.21
CA PRO A 53 3.08 1.80 1.42
C PRO A 53 4.07 2.97 1.44
N GLY A 54 3.69 4.10 0.85
CA GLY A 54 4.51 5.30 0.89
C GLY A 54 4.76 5.77 2.34
N ALA A 55 5.63 6.77 2.50
CA ALA A 55 5.83 7.35 3.82
C ALA A 55 4.56 8.06 4.32
N GLY A 56 4.14 7.74 5.56
CA GLY A 56 3.01 8.37 6.23
C GLY A 56 1.73 7.53 6.26
N PRO A 57 0.62 8.11 6.74
CA PRO A 57 -0.67 7.42 6.83
C PRO A 57 -1.22 7.03 5.45
N THR A 58 -1.99 5.94 5.40
CA THR A 58 -2.63 5.46 4.18
C THR A 58 -4.15 5.58 4.29
N ALA A 59 -4.77 6.27 3.33
CA ALA A 59 -6.21 6.44 3.27
C ALA A 59 -6.86 5.37 2.38
N PHE A 60 -7.83 4.64 2.94
CA PHE A 60 -8.66 3.66 2.25
C PHE A 60 -10.06 4.23 2.05
N ARG A 61 -10.55 4.23 0.81
CA ARG A 61 -11.85 4.82 0.45
C ARG A 61 -12.72 3.87 -0.35
N ILE A 62 -14.01 3.85 -0.01
CA ILE A 62 -15.04 3.20 -0.82
C ILE A 62 -15.69 4.26 -1.74
N PRO A 63 -15.83 3.99 -3.05
CA PRO A 63 -16.45 4.93 -3.96
C PRO A 63 -17.93 5.15 -3.60
N ALA A 64 -18.43 6.38 -3.77
CA ALA A 64 -19.82 6.72 -3.48
C ALA A 64 -20.79 6.38 -4.63
N TRP A 65 -20.29 5.89 -5.76
CA TRP A 65 -21.07 5.55 -6.95
C TRP A 65 -20.34 4.47 -7.75
N ARG A 66 -21.03 3.88 -8.73
CA ARG A 66 -20.45 2.89 -9.65
C ARG A 66 -20.82 3.17 -11.10
N PRO A 67 -19.93 2.88 -12.07
CA PRO A 67 -20.23 3.03 -13.49
C PRO A 67 -21.55 2.35 -13.90
N GLY A 68 -22.29 2.98 -14.82
CA GLY A 68 -23.58 2.50 -15.31
C GLY A 68 -24.78 2.87 -14.42
N ARG A 69 -24.56 3.48 -13.24
CA ARG A 69 -25.64 4.02 -12.39
C ARG A 69 -25.24 5.39 -11.85
N TYR A 70 -25.82 6.45 -12.42
CA TYR A 70 -25.55 7.84 -12.06
C TYR A 70 -26.32 8.27 -10.80
N ARG A 71 -26.04 7.60 -9.68
CA ARG A 71 -26.61 7.94 -8.37
C ARG A 71 -25.54 7.78 -7.29
N ILE A 72 -25.54 8.70 -6.33
CA ILE A 72 -24.77 8.55 -5.09
C ILE A 72 -25.45 7.50 -4.20
N GLU A 73 -24.69 6.50 -3.81
CA GLU A 73 -25.11 5.40 -2.94
C GLU A 73 -24.25 5.38 -1.67
N ASN A 74 -24.78 4.79 -0.60
CA ASN A 74 -24.07 4.63 0.66
C ASN A 74 -23.57 3.19 0.82
N TYR A 75 -22.60 2.77 0.01
CA TYR A 75 -22.01 1.42 0.12
C TYR A 75 -21.33 1.19 1.47
N THR A 76 -20.75 2.25 2.05
CA THR A 76 -20.02 2.21 3.31
C THR A 76 -20.85 1.75 4.50
N ARG A 77 -22.18 1.93 4.45
CA ARG A 77 -23.09 1.47 5.52
C ARG A 77 -23.00 -0.04 5.79
N ASN A 78 -22.51 -0.82 4.82
CA ASN A 78 -22.39 -2.27 4.93
C ASN A 78 -21.00 -2.72 5.40
N VAL A 79 -20.06 -1.79 5.61
CA VAL A 79 -18.74 -2.10 6.18
C VAL A 79 -18.87 -2.21 7.69
N ILE A 80 -18.62 -3.41 8.19
CA ILE A 80 -18.60 -3.73 9.61
C ILE A 80 -17.22 -4.20 10.01
N GLN A 81 -16.86 -4.00 11.28
CA GLN A 81 -15.62 -4.53 11.87
C GLN A 81 -14.33 -4.15 11.12
N PHE A 82 -14.24 -2.92 10.60
CA PHE A 82 -12.99 -2.40 10.03
C PHE A 82 -11.87 -2.46 11.07
N ALA A 83 -10.75 -3.05 10.70
CA ALA A 83 -9.54 -3.15 11.49
C ALA A 83 -8.32 -3.11 10.57
N ALA A 84 -7.17 -2.74 11.13
CA ALA A 84 -5.90 -2.70 10.41
C ALA A 84 -4.80 -3.33 11.26
N ALA A 85 -3.83 -3.95 10.61
CA ALA A 85 -2.66 -4.52 11.24
C ALA A 85 -1.43 -4.34 10.35
N ASP A 86 -0.24 -4.31 10.94
CA ASP A 86 1.02 -4.30 10.21
C ASP A 86 1.39 -5.70 9.68
N GLY A 87 2.52 -5.80 8.97
CA GLY A 87 3.02 -7.07 8.43
C GLY A 87 3.41 -8.11 9.49
N ALA A 88 3.54 -7.72 10.76
CA ALA A 88 3.79 -8.61 11.90
C ALA A 88 2.50 -8.98 12.65
N GLY A 89 1.34 -8.43 12.24
CA GLY A 89 0.04 -8.67 12.88
C GLY A 89 -0.24 -7.75 14.07
N ALA A 90 0.60 -6.75 14.34
CA ALA A 90 0.30 -5.77 15.38
C ALA A 90 -0.83 -4.85 14.92
N THR A 91 -1.82 -4.63 15.79
CA THR A 91 -2.97 -3.78 15.47
C THR A 91 -2.53 -2.33 15.25
N LEU A 92 -3.01 -1.74 14.15
CA LEU A 92 -2.82 -0.34 13.81
C LEU A 92 -4.06 0.47 14.21
N ASN A 93 -3.81 1.67 14.73
CA ASN A 93 -4.89 2.63 14.95
C ASN A 93 -5.40 3.14 13.61
N PHE A 94 -6.68 3.46 13.55
CA PHE A 94 -7.27 4.12 12.39
C PHE A 94 -8.30 5.15 12.84
N ARG A 95 -8.60 6.09 11.96
CA ARG A 95 -9.70 7.05 12.14
C ARG A 95 -10.49 7.21 10.86
N LYS A 96 -11.78 7.49 10.98
CA LYS A 96 -12.58 7.93 9.82
C LYS A 96 -12.31 9.40 9.54
N LEU A 97 -11.97 9.71 8.28
CA LEU A 97 -11.84 11.09 7.82
C LEU A 97 -13.19 11.66 7.36
N ASP A 98 -14.02 10.82 6.75
CA ASP A 98 -15.36 11.17 6.27
C ASP A 98 -16.30 9.95 6.26
N LYS A 99 -17.41 10.02 5.52
CA LYS A 99 -18.42 8.95 5.46
C LYS A 99 -17.88 7.64 4.87
N ASP A 100 -16.90 7.69 3.99
CA ASP A 100 -16.43 6.58 3.16
C ASP A 100 -14.91 6.38 3.13
N THR A 101 -14.16 7.12 3.95
CA THR A 101 -12.70 7.10 4.02
C THR A 101 -12.18 6.82 5.44
N TRP A 102 -11.24 5.88 5.53
CA TRP A 102 -10.49 5.54 6.75
C TRP A 102 -9.01 5.85 6.54
N GLU A 103 -8.37 6.48 7.51
CA GLU A 103 -6.92 6.67 7.55
C GLU A 103 -6.34 5.71 8.59
N VAL A 104 -5.37 4.91 8.15
CA VAL A 104 -4.56 3.99 8.96
C VAL A 104 -3.14 4.54 9.06
#